data_AF-A0AAU0L2Y9-F1
#
_entry.id   AF-A0AAU0L2Y9-F1
#
_cell.length_a   1.000
_cell.length_b   1.000
_cell.length_c   1.000
_cell.angle_alpha   90.00
_cell.angle_beta   90.00
_cell.angle_gamma   90.00
#
_symmetry.space_group_name_H-M   'P 1'
#
loop_
_entity.id
_entity.type
_entity.pdbx_description
1 polymer ?
#
loop_
_entity_poly.entity_id
_entity_poly.type
_entity_poly.pdbx_seq_one_letter_code
_entity_poly.pdbx_strand_id
1 'polypeptide(L)' 'MNIEKEVAVIPKGTKIQIMGCSYILLKDVKVDGMQIYLDQILKAQKEFENGIGTTKDCL' A
#
# COMPACT_ATOMS: atom_id res chain seq x y z
N MET A 1 -28.45 2.65 11.36
CA MET A 1 -27.49 1.60 10.96
C MET A 1 -26.11 2.12 11.29
N ASN A 2 -25.40 1.53 12.26
CA ASN A 2 -23.98 1.81 12.45
C ASN A 2 -23.26 1.12 11.30
N ILE A 3 -22.73 1.90 10.36
CA ILE A 3 -21.77 1.38 9.39
C ILE A 3 -20.47 1.29 10.19
N GLU A 4 -20.13 0.08 10.66
CA GLU A 4 -18.79 -0.16 11.18
C GLU A 4 -17.82 0.13 10.03
N LYS A 5 -17.09 1.25 10.14
CA LYS A 5 -16.06 1.58 9.17
C LYS A 5 -14.95 0.55 9.33
N GLU A 6 -14.70 -0.21 8.28
CA GLU A 6 -13.49 -1.01 8.24
C GLU A 6 -12.28 -0.07 8.24
N VAL A 7 -11.36 -0.30 9.16
CA VAL A 7 -10.15 0.50 9.34
C VAL A 7 -8.95 -0.38 9.02
N ALA A 8 -8.16 0.03 8.03
CA ALA A 8 -6.88 -0.58 7.70
C ALA A 8 -5.73 0.21 8.32
N VAL A 9 -4.61 -0.48 8.57
CA VAL A 9 -3.40 0.09 9.16
C VAL A 9 -2.26 0.02 8.17
N ILE A 10 -1.77 1.18 7.74
CA ILE A 10 -0.54 1.31 6.97
C ILE A 10 0.63 1.39 7.96
N PRO A 11 1.62 0.49 7.88
CA PRO A 11 2.71 0.46 8.85
C PRO A 11 3.66 1.65 8.68
N LYS A 12 4.27 2.07 9.79
CA LYS A 12 5.41 2.99 9.83
C LYS A 12 6.49 2.56 8.85
N GLY A 13 7.14 3.53 8.21
CA GLY A 13 8.21 3.29 7.24
C GLY A 13 7.72 3.02 5.82
N THR A 14 6.41 2.84 5.62
CA THR A 14 5.82 2.74 4.28
C THR A 14 6.10 4.02 3.51
N LYS A 15 6.60 3.86 2.27
CA LYS A 15 6.70 4.93 1.29
C LYS A 15 5.35 5.09 0.59
N ILE A 16 4.80 6.29 0.61
CA ILE A 16 3.57 6.64 -0.12
C ILE A 16 3.84 7.78 -1.10
N GLN A 17 2.99 7.91 -2.12
CA GLN A 17 3.00 9.04 -3.04
C GLN A 17 1.69 9.82 -2.96
N ILE A 18 1.79 11.12 -2.73
CA ILE A 18 0.65 12.04 -2.77
C ILE A 18 1.00 13.13 -3.77
N MET A 19 0.20 13.29 -4.82
CA MET A 19 0.45 14.27 -5.90
C MET A 19 1.86 14.16 -6.52
N GLY A 20 2.37 12.94 -6.65
CA GLY A 20 3.73 12.66 -7.18
C GLY A 20 4.87 12.90 -6.18
N CYS A 21 4.62 13.56 -5.05
CA CYS A 21 5.60 13.72 -3.98
C CYS A 21 5.70 12.44 -3.14
N SER A 22 6.93 12.02 -2.84
CA SER A 22 7.19 10.82 -2.02
C SER A 22 7.30 11.18 -0.54
N TYR A 23 6.65 10.40 0.31
CA TYR A 23 6.68 10.55 1.77
C TYR A 23 6.97 9.21 2.43
N ILE A 24 7.67 9.24 3.56
CA ILE A 24 7.84 8.08 4.45
C ILE A 24 6.98 8.30 5.70
N LEU A 25 6.14 7.34 6.04
CA LEU A 25 5.31 7.43 7.24
C LEU A 25 6.16 7.31 8.51
N LEU A 26 6.06 8.30 9.41
CA LEU A 26 6.82 8.31 10.67
C LEU A 26 6.21 7.42 11.77
N LYS A 27 4.95 7.04 11.61
CA LYS A 27 4.18 6.16 12.51
C LYS A 27 3.12 5.40 11.71
N ASP A 28 2.52 4.39 12.32
CA ASP A 28 1.38 3.69 11.73
C ASP A 28 0.22 4.66 11.50
N VAL A 29 -0.45 4.52 10.36
CA VAL A 29 -1.58 5.36 9.96
C VAL A 29 -2.81 4.50 9.75
N LYS A 30 -3.92 4.90 10.39
CA LYS A 30 -5.23 4.29 10.19
C LYS A 30 -5.93 4.98 9.02
N VAL A 31 -6.47 4.20 8.10
CA VAL A 31 -7.25 4.68 6.96
C VAL A 31 -8.59 3.95 6.89
N ASP A 32 -9.60 4.63 6.39
CA ASP A 32 -10.87 3.98 6.06
C ASP A 32 -10.62 3.01 4.90
N GLY A 33 -10.82 1.71 5.13
CA GLY A 33 -10.55 0.66 4.14
C GLY A 33 -10.45 -0.74 4.73
N MET A 34 -10.54 -1.75 3.86
CA MET A 34 -10.40 -3.15 4.25
C MET A 34 -8.93 -3.56 4.29
N GLN A 35 -8.45 -4.15 5.39
CA GLN A 35 -7.04 -4.55 5.55
C GLN A 35 -6.58 -5.52 4.45
N ILE A 36 -7.45 -6.44 4.01
CA ILE A 36 -7.12 -7.42 2.98
C ILE A 36 -6.71 -6.78 1.65
N TYR A 37 -7.34 -5.66 1.26
CA TYR A 37 -6.98 -4.95 0.04
C TYR A 37 -5.67 -4.18 0.20
N LEU A 38 -5.44 -3.58 1.37
CA LEU A 38 -4.16 -2.96 1.67
C LEU A 38 -3.02 -3.98 1.59
N ASP A 39 -3.19 -5.17 2.16
CA ASP A 39 -2.18 -6.22 2.14
C ASP A 39 -1.90 -6.72 0.72
N GLN A 40 -2.93 -6.86 -0.11
CA GLN A 40 -2.78 -7.21 -1.53
C GLN A 40 -2.01 -6.15 -2.32
N ILE A 41 -2.28 -4.86 -2.09
CA ILE A 41 -1.57 -3.75 -2.73
C ILE A 41 -0.10 -3.74 -2.30
N LEU A 42 0.17 -3.88 -1.00
CA LEU A 42 1.54 -3.91 -0.47
C LEU A 42 2.33 -5.10 -1.04
N LYS A 43 1.68 -6.27 -1.16
CA LYS A 43 2.26 -7.44 -1.80
C LYS A 43 2.58 -7.18 -3.28
N ALA A 44 1.63 -6.65 -4.05
CA ALA A 44 1.81 -6.38 -5.47
C ALA A 44 2.92 -5.36 -5.73
N GLN A 45 3.00 -4.30 -4.91
CA GLN A 45 4.08 -3.30 -4.98
C GLN A 45 5.45 -3.94 -4.74
N LYS A 46 5.56 -4.79 -3.71
CA LYS A 46 6.81 -5.53 -3.41
C LYS A 46 7.17 -6.50 -4.53
N GLU A 47 6.20 -7.19 -5.12
CA GLU A 47 6.43 -8.09 -6.26
C GLU A 47 6.95 -7.32 -7.47
N PHE A 48 6.35 -6.17 -7.79
CA PHE A 48 6.80 -5.29 -8.87
C PHE A 48 8.24 -4.80 -8.65
N GLU A 49 8.58 -4.32 -7.44
CA GLU A 49 9.94 -3.88 -7.11
C GLU A 49 10.99 -5.00 -7.19
N ASN A 50 10.58 -6.25 -6.95
CA ASN A 50 11.44 -7.42 -7.07
C ASN A 50 11.42 -8.05 -8.48
N GLY A 51 10.69 -7.47 -9.44
CA GLY A 51 10.55 -8.00 -10.80
C GLY A 51 9.81 -9.34 -10.88
N ILE A 52 8.97 -9.65 -9.90
CA ILE A 52 8.13 -10.85 -9.88
C ILE A 52 6.85 -10.56 -10.66
N GLY A 53 6.53 -11.39 -11.65
CA GLY A 53 5.32 -11.23 -12.47
C GLY A 53 5.40 -10.16 -13.56
N THR A 54 6.52 -9.43 -13.66
CA THR A 54 6.81 -8.56 -14.81
C THR A 54 7.50 -9.38 -15.91
N THR A 55 6.92 -9.43 -17.11
CA THR A 55 7.61 -9.95 -18.30
C THR A 55 8.83 -9.09 -18.57
N LYS A 56 10.02 -9.70 -18.75
CA LYS A 56 11.27 -9.00 -19.11
C LYS A 56 11.27 -8.45 -20.55
N ASP A 57 10.10 -8.32 -21.17
CA ASP A 57 9.99 -7.89 -22.55
C ASP A 57 9.69 -6.39 -22.58
N CYS A 58 10.68 -5.64 -23.10
CA CYS A 58 10.74 -4.20 -23.32
C CYS A 58 11.29 -3.33 -22.17
N LEU A 59 12.63 -3.32 -22.03
CA LEU A 59 13.50 -2.18 -22.39
C LEU A 59 14.99 -2.56 -22.22
#